data_AF-A0A1I7DWX8-F1
#
_entry.id   AF-A0A1I7DWX8-F1
#
_cell.length_a   1.000
_cell.length_b   1.000
_cell.length_c   1.000
_cell.angle_alpha   90.00
_cell.angle_beta   90.00
_cell.angle_gamma   90.00
#
_symmetry.space_group_name_H-M   'P 1'
#
loop_
_entity.id
_entity.type
_entity.pdbx_description
1 polymer ?
#
loop_
_entity_poly.entity_id
_entity_poly.type
_entity_poly.pdbx_seq_one_letter_code
_entity_poly.pdbx_strand_id
1 'polypeptide(L)' 'MKKTLGFASLGTAAAAAVLAMSLNAAPVAAQEVTLYKDPQCGCCENYADYLRENGFSVEVTPTHDLAQISRDAGIPDC' A
#
# COMPACT_ATOMS: atom_id res chain seq x y z
N MET A 1 -14.31 -63.89 -12.50
CA MET A 1 -15.13 -62.78 -11.97
C MET A 1 -14.29 -61.91 -11.01
N LYS A 2 -13.79 -60.76 -11.48
CA LYS A 2 -13.58 -59.55 -10.64
C LYS A 2 -13.24 -58.39 -11.59
N LYS A 3 -13.97 -57.30 -11.42
CA LYS A 3 -14.17 -56.21 -12.38
C LYS A 3 -12.99 -55.23 -12.40
N THR A 4 -12.59 -54.82 -13.59
CA THR A 4 -11.92 -53.54 -13.85
C THR A 4 -12.91 -52.40 -13.61
N LEU A 5 -12.49 -51.36 -12.87
CA LEU A 5 -13.08 -50.00 -12.71
C LEU A 5 -12.15 -49.30 -11.70
N GLY A 6 -11.37 -48.28 -12.02
CA GLY A 6 -11.80 -47.03 -12.62
C GLY A 6 -11.90 -45.98 -11.50
N PHE A 7 -10.76 -45.45 -11.05
CA PHE A 7 -10.70 -44.32 -10.09
C PHE A 7 -9.59 -43.34 -10.48
N ALA A 8 -9.62 -42.87 -11.72
CA ALA A 8 -8.95 -41.64 -12.11
C ALA A 8 -9.94 -40.49 -11.93
N SER A 9 -9.99 -39.86 -10.75
CA SER A 9 -10.67 -38.55 -10.56
C SER A 9 -10.50 -37.87 -9.20
N LEU A 10 -9.83 -38.46 -8.18
CA LEU A 10 -9.69 -37.80 -6.86
C LEU A 10 -8.57 -36.74 -6.76
N GLY A 11 -7.88 -36.41 -7.84
CA GLY A 11 -6.77 -35.44 -7.82
C GLY A 11 -7.16 -33.97 -8.04
N THR A 12 -8.32 -33.71 -8.66
CA THR A 12 -8.68 -32.37 -9.16
C THR A 12 -9.50 -31.52 -8.19
N ALA A 13 -10.17 -32.12 -7.19
CA ALA A 13 -10.99 -31.37 -6.24
C ALA A 13 -10.17 -30.63 -5.16
N ALA A 14 -9.00 -31.16 -4.78
CA ALA A 14 -8.15 -30.55 -3.75
C ALA A 14 -7.43 -29.28 -4.26
N ALA A 15 -7.06 -29.23 -5.54
CA ALA A 15 -6.39 -28.08 -6.14
C ALA A 15 -7.29 -26.83 -6.20
N ALA A 16 -8.60 -27.01 -6.39
CA ALA A 16 -9.56 -25.90 -6.46
C ALA A 16 -9.76 -25.20 -5.10
N ALA A 17 -9.68 -25.95 -3.99
CA ALA A 17 -9.83 -25.38 -2.65
C ALA A 17 -8.63 -24.51 -2.22
N VAL A 18 -7.41 -24.89 -2.63
CA VAL A 18 -6.19 -24.11 -2.35
C VAL A 18 -6.20 -22.79 -3.13
N LEU A 19 -6.72 -22.78 -4.36
CA LEU A 19 -6.82 -21.59 -5.18
C LEU A 19 -7.87 -20.58 -4.65
N ALA A 20 -8.93 -21.06 -3.97
CA ALA A 20 -9.96 -20.18 -3.42
C ALA A 20 -9.50 -19.36 -2.20
N MET A 21 -8.52 -19.86 -1.44
CA MET A 21 -7.98 -19.14 -0.28
C MET A 21 -7.04 -17.98 -0.65
N SER A 22 -6.43 -18.00 -1.84
CA SER A 22 -5.45 -16.99 -2.26
C SER A 22 -6.05 -15.73 -2.90
N LEU A 23 -7.37 -15.66 -3.11
CA LEU A 23 -8.02 -14.50 -3.75
C LEU A 23 -8.57 -13.44 -2.77
N ASN A 24 -8.34 -13.56 -1.45
CA ASN A 24 -8.76 -12.54 -0.48
C ASN A 24 -7.73 -11.40 -0.34
N ALA A 25 -7.28 -10.83 -1.46
CA ALA A 25 -6.57 -9.56 -1.43
C ALA A 25 -7.61 -8.44 -1.28
N ALA A 26 -7.83 -7.99 -0.04
CA ALA A 26 -8.57 -6.76 0.18
C ALA A 26 -7.87 -5.60 -0.55
N PRO A 27 -8.60 -4.66 -1.16
CA PRO A 27 -7.97 -3.46 -1.70
C PRO A 27 -7.22 -2.76 -0.56
N VAL A 28 -5.91 -2.59 -0.73
CA VAL A 28 -5.12 -1.74 0.18
C VAL A 28 -5.66 -0.34 0.00
N ALA A 29 -6.33 0.19 1.04
CA ALA A 29 -6.74 1.57 1.05
C ALA A 29 -5.49 2.45 0.92
N ALA A 30 -5.58 3.50 0.10
CA ALA A 30 -4.50 4.48 0.00
C ALA A 30 -4.18 5.03 1.39
N GLN A 31 -2.91 5.03 1.76
CA GLN A 31 -2.48 5.57 3.03
C GLN A 31 -2.56 7.10 2.96
N GLU A 32 -3.30 7.72 3.87
CA GLU A 32 -3.40 9.18 3.97
C GLU A 32 -2.13 9.76 4.59
N VAL A 33 -1.59 10.78 3.94
CA VAL A 33 -0.35 11.46 4.31
C VAL A 33 -0.54 12.96 4.19
N THR A 34 -0.13 13.70 5.22
CA THR A 34 -0.02 15.16 5.16
C THR A 34 1.45 15.55 5.03
N LEU A 35 1.80 16.25 3.95
CA LEU A 35 3.13 16.80 3.71
C LEU A 35 3.15 18.29 4.04
N TYR A 36 3.77 18.63 5.17
CA TYR A 36 4.12 20.02 5.49
C TYR A 36 5.35 20.43 4.69
N LYS A 37 5.30 21.58 4.02
CA LYS A 37 6.42 22.08 3.21
C LYS A 37 6.67 23.57 3.39
N ASP A 38 7.89 23.99 3.12
CA ASP A 38 8.19 25.40 2.90
C ASP A 38 7.49 25.86 1.59
N PRO A 39 6.77 27.01 1.58
CA PRO A 39 6.09 27.50 0.39
C PRO A 39 7.00 27.64 -0.82
N GLN A 40 8.29 27.91 -0.62
CA GLN A 40 9.29 28.18 -1.66
C GLN A 40 10.05 26.92 -2.12
N CYS A 41 9.93 25.76 -1.47
CA CYS A 41 10.53 24.51 -2.00
C CYS A 41 9.59 23.84 -3.00
N GLY A 42 9.91 23.99 -4.29
CA GLY A 42 9.28 23.23 -5.38
C GLY A 42 9.67 21.75 -5.38
N CYS A 43 10.84 21.43 -4.82
CA CYS A 43 11.32 20.07 -4.60
C CYS A 43 10.35 19.19 -3.79
N CYS A 44 9.72 19.75 -2.76
CA CYS A 44 8.74 19.04 -1.94
C CYS A 44 7.47 18.69 -2.71
N GLU A 45 7.10 19.49 -3.71
CA GLU A 45 5.92 19.20 -4.53
C GLU A 45 6.17 17.97 -5.41
N ASN A 46 7.34 17.89 -6.04
CA ASN A 46 7.72 16.70 -6.82
C ASN A 46 7.74 15.43 -5.96
N TYR A 47 8.10 15.54 -4.68
CA TYR A 47 8.03 14.41 -3.76
C TYR A 47 6.59 14.02 -3.41
N ALA A 48 5.69 15.00 -3.25
CA ALA A 48 4.27 14.75 -3.09
C ALA A 48 3.70 14.00 -4.31
N ASP A 49 4.10 14.38 -5.53
CA ASP A 49 3.71 13.69 -6.75
C ASP A 49 4.20 12.25 -6.79
N TYR A 50 5.47 12.01 -6.45
CA TYR A 50 6.00 10.65 -6.32
C TYR A 50 5.16 9.80 -5.34
N LEU A 51 4.81 10.34 -4.17
CA LEU A 51 3.99 9.62 -3.20
C LEU A 51 2.59 9.32 -3.76
N ARG A 52 1.94 10.26 -4.45
CA ARG A 52 0.64 10.04 -5.11
C ARG A 52 0.72 8.93 -6.16
N GLU A 53 1.77 8.93 -6.98
CA GLU A 53 2.02 7.88 -7.99
C GLU A 53 2.22 6.50 -7.37
N ASN A 54 2.67 6.42 -6.12
CA ASN A 54 2.88 5.19 -5.36
C ASN A 54 1.69 4.80 -4.46
N GLY A 55 0.50 5.39 -4.70
CA GLY A 55 -0.75 4.97 -4.06
C GLY A 55 -1.01 5.59 -2.69
N PHE A 56 -0.31 6.66 -2.33
CA PHE A 56 -0.62 7.47 -1.15
C PHE A 56 -1.65 8.56 -1.49
N SER A 57 -2.53 8.87 -0.55
CA SER A 57 -3.39 10.06 -0.62
C SER A 57 -2.66 11.21 0.08
N VAL A 58 -2.13 12.17 -0.69
CA VAL A 58 -1.23 13.20 -0.17
C VAL A 58 -1.88 14.58 -0.13
N GLU A 59 -2.11 15.10 1.07
CA GLU A 59 -2.45 16.49 1.33
C GLU A 59 -1.16 17.32 1.50
N VAL A 60 -1.03 18.43 0.78
CA VAL A 60 0.14 19.31 0.89
C VAL A 60 -0.26 20.57 1.65
N THR A 61 0.44 20.87 2.74
CA THR A 61 0.21 22.04 3.59
C THR A 61 1.44 22.95 3.57
N PRO A 62 1.45 24.03 2.76
CA PRO A 62 2.51 25.03 2.80
C PRO A 62 2.52 25.78 4.13
N THR A 63 3.69 25.98 4.73
CA THR A 63 3.84 26.65 6.03
C THR A 63 5.20 27.31 6.19
N HIS A 64 5.23 28.49 6.81
CA HIS A 64 6.48 29.15 7.21
C HIS A 64 7.05 28.61 8.52
N ASP A 65 6.29 27.78 9.24
CA ASP A 65 6.65 27.24 10.56
C ASP A 65 7.18 25.80 10.48
N LEU A 66 7.68 25.37 9.32
CA LEU A 66 8.07 23.98 9.06
C LEU A 66 9.07 23.45 10.10
N ALA A 67 10.04 24.28 10.51
CA ALA A 67 11.03 23.92 11.52
C ALA A 67 10.39 23.65 12.90
N GLN A 68 9.37 24.42 13.27
CA GLN A 68 8.66 24.20 14.53
C GLN A 68 7.85 22.90 14.46
N ILE A 69 7.09 22.69 13.38
CA ILE A 69 6.31 21.47 13.16
C ILE A 69 7.21 20.23 13.19
N SER A 70 8.40 20.31 12.58
CA SER A 70 9.40 19.25 12.58
C SER A 70 9.86 18.89 14.00
N ARG A 71 10.20 19.90 14.82
CA ARG A 71 10.58 19.69 16.22
C ARG A 71 9.44 19.12 17.07
N ASP A 72 8.22 19.63 16.89
CA ASP A 72 7.03 19.15 17.60
C ASP A 72 6.73 17.68 17.25
N ALA A 73 7.08 17.25 16.04
CA ALA A 73 7.04 15.86 15.59
C ALA A 73 8.22 15.00 16.08
N GLY A 74 9.14 15.55 16.88
CA GLY A 74 10.29 14.84 17.43
C GLY A 74 11.47 14.66 16.47
N ILE A 75 11.48 15.38 15.34
CA ILE A 75 12.62 15.39 14.42
C ILE A 75 13.69 16.33 15.03
N PRO A 76 14.89 15.84 15.37
CA PRO A 76 15.93 16.66 15.96
C PRO A 76 16.43 17.71 14.97
N ASP A 77 16.84 18.87 15.49
CA ASP A 77 17.61 19.82 14.70
C ASP A 77 18.97 19.17 14.35
N CYS A 78 19.43 19.35 13.10
CA CYS A 78 20.72 18.86 12.62
C CYS A 78 21.89 19.69 13.17
#